data_AF-A0A2E2KL65-F1
#
_entry.id   AF-A0A2E2KL65-F1
#
_cell.length_a   1.000
_cell.length_b   1.000
_cell.length_c   1.000
_cell.angle_alpha   90.00
_cell.angle_beta   90.00
_cell.angle_gamma   90.00
#
_symmetry.space_group_name_H-M   'P 1'
#
loop_
_entity.id
_entity.type
_entity.pdbx_description
1 polymer ?
#
loop_
_entity_poly.entity_id
_entity_poly.type
_entity_poly.pdbx_seq_one_letter_code
_entity_poly.pdbx_strand_id
1 'polypeptide(L)' 'MTMKQTEHAKHVVDSFKAKLPDAMSNDIGDAHFDELALMIESAISAAVLTEMEKAADKIDELAHNIRHFAEHFDT' A
#
# COMPACT_ATOMS: atom_id res chain seq x y z
N MET A 1 -1.39 -3.31 -9.66
CA MET A 1 -2.06 -4.15 -8.65
C MET A 1 -1.33 -5.46 -8.55
N THR A 2 -0.98 -5.92 -7.35
CA THR A 2 -0.25 -7.18 -7.16
C THR A 2 -1.09 -8.16 -6.33
N MET A 3 -1.07 -9.44 -6.69
CA MET A 3 -1.83 -10.50 -5.98
C MET A 3 -1.56 -10.50 -4.46
N LYS A 4 -0.36 -10.10 -4.03
CA LYS A 4 0.02 -10.03 -2.61
C LYS A 4 -0.77 -8.99 -1.80
N GLN A 5 -1.13 -7.86 -2.42
CA GLN A 5 -1.92 -6.81 -1.75
C GLN A 5 -3.36 -7.29 -1.53
N THR A 6 -3.91 -7.98 -2.52
CA THR A 6 -5.23 -8.62 -2.47
C THR A 6 -5.31 -9.69 -1.37
N GLU A 7 -4.30 -10.56 -1.25
CA GLU A 7 -4.23 -11.57 -0.17
C GLU A 7 -4.12 -10.94 1.21
N HIS A 8 -3.29 -9.92 1.35
CA HIS A 8 -3.10 -9.23 2.63
C HIS A 8 -4.39 -8.54 3.10
N ALA A 9 -5.08 -7.83 2.19
CA ALA A 9 -6.35 -7.17 2.51
C ALA A 9 -7.41 -8.18 2.96
N LYS A 10 -7.52 -9.33 2.28
CA LYS A 10 -8.41 -10.43 2.70
C LYS A 10 -8.07 -10.95 4.09
N HIS A 11 -6.80 -11.22 4.38
CA HIS A 11 -6.37 -11.66 5.71
C HIS A 11 -6.73 -10.67 6.83
N VAL A 12 -6.63 -9.36 6.57
CA VAL A 12 -7.02 -8.32 7.53
C VAL A 12 -8.53 -8.36 7.78
N VAL A 13 -9.33 -8.49 6.72
CA VAL A 13 -10.78 -8.60 6.83
C VAL A 13 -11.21 -9.89 7.53
N ASP A 14 -10.59 -11.03 7.21
CA ASP A 14 -10.87 -12.32 7.86
C ASP A 14 -10.55 -12.26 9.35
N SER A 15 -9.43 -11.62 9.72
CA SER A 15 -9.05 -11.39 11.11
C SER A 15 -10.01 -10.45 11.84
N PHE A 16 -10.63 -9.50 11.12
CA PHE A 16 -11.66 -8.63 11.67
C PHE A 16 -12.98 -9.40 11.85
N LYS A 17 -13.40 -10.17 10.84
CA LYS A 17 -14.59 -11.03 10.88
C LYS A 17 -14.53 -12.03 12.03
N ALA A 18 -13.38 -12.66 12.26
CA ALA A 18 -13.16 -13.62 13.35
C ALA A 18 -13.29 -13.02 14.77
N LYS A 19 -13.26 -11.69 14.91
CA LYS A 19 -13.47 -11.01 16.20
C LYS A 19 -14.92 -10.64 16.47
N LEU A 20 -15.79 -10.77 15.47
CA LEU A 20 -17.21 -10.46 15.58
C LEU A 20 -18.00 -11.69 16.04
N PRO A 21 -19.04 -11.52 16.87
CA PRO A 21 -20.00 -12.60 17.14
C PRO A 21 -20.67 -13.07 15.84
N ASP A 22 -20.94 -14.37 15.71
CA ASP A 22 -21.51 -14.97 14.48
C ASP A 22 -22.81 -14.28 14.02
N ALA A 23 -23.67 -13.89 14.95
CA ALA A 23 -24.91 -13.15 14.64
C ALA A 23 -24.63 -11.82 13.94
N MET A 24 -23.59 -11.10 14.39
CA MET A 24 -23.20 -9.81 13.81
C MET A 24 -22.47 -9.99 12.48
N SER A 25 -21.63 -11.02 12.36
CA SER A 25 -20.99 -11.37 11.09
C SER A 25 -22.02 -11.73 10.02
N ASN A 26 -23.07 -12.48 10.39
CA ASN A 26 -24.14 -12.86 9.47
C ASN A 26 -25.02 -11.67 9.07
N ASP A 27 -25.31 -10.75 10.00
CA ASP A 27 -26.08 -9.54 9.71
C ASP A 27 -25.35 -8.58 8.76
N ILE A 28 -24.01 -8.49 8.86
CA ILE A 28 -23.20 -7.71 7.91
C ILE A 28 -23.16 -8.40 6.54
N GLY A 29 -23.00 -9.72 6.51
CA GLY A 29 -22.98 -10.48 5.26
C GLY A 29 -21.69 -10.30 4.44
N ASP A 30 -21.44 -11.27 3.57
CA ASP A 30 -20.14 -11.40 2.89
C ASP A 30 -19.85 -10.26 1.90
N ALA A 31 -20.89 -9.69 1.27
CA ALA A 31 -20.72 -8.59 0.31
C ALA A 31 -20.08 -7.34 0.94
N HIS A 32 -20.42 -7.01 2.19
CA HIS A 32 -19.85 -5.88 2.89
C HIS A 32 -18.40 -6.15 3.35
N PHE A 33 -18.06 -7.40 3.66
CA PHE A 33 -16.68 -7.78 3.95
C PHE A 33 -15.80 -7.77 2.69
N ASP A 34 -16.35 -8.18 1.54
CA ASP A 34 -15.66 -8.08 0.25
C ASP A 34 -15.39 -6.63 -0.13
N GLU A 35 -16.36 -5.73 0.07
CA GLU A 35 -16.20 -4.29 -0.13
C GLU A 35 -15.16 -3.70 0.83
N LEU A 36 -15.16 -4.13 2.10
CA LEU A 36 -14.12 -3.75 3.06
C LEU A 36 -12.73 -4.20 2.63
N ALA A 37 -12.60 -5.42 2.08
CA ALA A 37 -11.33 -5.92 1.58
C ALA A 37 -10.82 -5.07 0.41
N LEU A 38 -11.71 -4.69 -0.51
CA LEU A 38 -11.38 -3.80 -1.63
C LEU A 38 -10.92 -2.40 -1.16
N MET A 39 -11.58 -1.83 -0.15
CA MET A 39 -11.19 -0.54 0.41
C MET A 39 -9.81 -0.62 1.07
N ILE A 40 -9.54 -1.67 1.84
CA ILE A 40 -8.24 -1.89 2.49
C ILE A 40 -7.14 -2.08 1.44
N GLU A 41 -7.40 -2.88 0.41
CA GLU A 41 -6.47 -3.07 -0.71
C GLU A 41 -6.13 -1.75 -1.41
N SER A 42 -7.14 -0.91 -1.65
CA SER A 42 -6.98 0.41 -2.28
C SER A 42 -6.13 1.33 -1.42
N ALA A 43 -6.37 1.35 -0.10
CA ALA A 43 -5.59 2.13 0.85
C ALA A 43 -4.12 1.68 0.92
N ILE A 44 -3.88 0.36 0.96
CA ILE A 44 -2.51 -0.21 0.93
C ILE A 44 -1.82 0.19 -0.36
N SER A 45 -2.50 0.06 -1.50
CA SER A 45 -1.93 0.38 -2.82
C SER A 45 -1.55 1.86 -2.92
N ALA A 46 -2.40 2.76 -2.43
CA ALA A 46 -2.10 4.19 -2.38
C ALA A 46 -0.90 4.50 -1.48
N ALA A 47 -0.83 3.88 -0.30
CA ALA A 47 0.30 4.06 0.61
C ALA A 47 1.62 3.57 0.00
N VAL A 48 1.62 2.39 -0.64
CA VAL A 48 2.79 1.85 -1.33
C VAL A 48 3.24 2.76 -2.47
N LEU A 49 2.30 3.27 -3.27
CA LEU A 49 2.62 4.19 -4.36
C LEU A 49 3.31 5.46 -3.84
N THR A 50 2.75 6.08 -2.79
CA THR A 50 3.34 7.27 -2.17
C THR A 50 4.77 7.01 -1.67
N GLU A 51 5.03 5.85 -1.05
CA GLU A 51 6.39 5.52 -0.61
C GLU A 51 7.33 5.22 -1.77
N MET A 52 6.83 4.66 -2.87
CA MET A 52 7.62 4.48 -4.11
C MET A 52 7.97 5.82 -4.76
N GLU A 53 7.06 6.79 -4.79
CA GLU A 53 7.31 8.15 -5.29
C GLU A 53 8.43 8.82 -4.47
N LYS A 54 8.35 8.78 -3.14
CA LYS A 54 9.42 9.30 -2.26
C LYS A 54 10.77 8.63 -2.50
N ALA A 55 10.79 7.34 -2.81
CA ALA A 55 12.02 6.62 -3.12
C ALA A 55 12.59 7.05 -4.47
N ALA A 56 11.72 7.26 -5.48
CA ALA A 56 12.12 7.78 -6.78
C ALA A 56 12.71 9.19 -6.67
N ASP A 57 12.08 10.09 -5.89
CA ASP A 57 12.57 11.45 -5.65
C ASP A 57 13.99 11.45 -5.07
N LYS A 58 14.27 10.56 -4.12
CA LYS A 58 15.62 10.42 -3.53
C LYS A 58 16.67 9.95 -4.55
N ILE A 59 16.27 9.09 -5.48
CA ILE A 59 17.17 8.62 -6.55
C ILE A 59 17.45 9.77 -7.52
N ASP A 60 16.44 10.55 -7.88
CA ASP A 60 16.59 11.71 -8.76
C ASP A 60 17.50 12.78 -8.13
N GLU A 61 17.29 13.09 -6.85
CA GLU A 61 18.14 14.01 -6.09
C GLU A 61 19.60 13.52 -6.06
N LEU A 62 19.82 12.22 -5.80
CA LEU A 62 21.15 11.64 -5.80
C LEU A 62 21.80 11.74 -7.19
N ALA A 63 21.07 11.43 -8.26
CA ALA A 63 21.57 11.53 -9.62
C ALA A 63 21.95 12.98 -9.98
N HIS A 64 21.12 13.94 -9.57
CA HIS A 64 21.40 15.36 -9.74
C HIS A 64 22.67 15.78 -8.99
N ASN A 65 22.83 15.37 -7.74
CA ASN A 65 24.00 15.67 -6.91
C ASN A 65 25.29 15.08 -7.50
N ILE A 66 25.25 13.86 -8.01
CA ILE A 66 26.39 13.22 -8.69
C ILE A 66 26.80 14.03 -9.92
N ARG A 67 25.82 14.47 -10.73
CA ARG A 67 26.08 15.26 -11.92
C ARG A 67 26.68 16.62 -11.57
N HIS A 68 26.09 17.32 -10.61
CA HIS A 68 26.58 18.61 -10.14
C HIS A 68 28.01 18.50 -9.60
N PHE A 69 28.32 17.44 -8.83
CA PHE A 69 29.68 17.17 -8.37
C PHE A 69 30.66 16.99 -9.53
N ALA A 70 30.31 16.18 -10.52
CA ALA A 70 31.17 15.95 -11.69
C ALA A 70 31.43 17.23 -12.51
N GLU A 71 30.43 18.12 -12.61
CA GLU A 71 30.55 19.40 -13.31
C GLU A 71 31.49 20.40 -12.62
N HIS A 72 31.70 20.27 -11.31
CA HIS A 72 32.50 21.19 -10.49
C HIS A 72 33.78 20.54 -9.92
N PHE A 73 34.12 19.32 -10.32
CA PHE A 73 35.23 18.56 -9.74
C PHE A 73 36.62 19.12 -10.07
N ASP A 74 36.77 19.78 -11.23
CA ASP A 74 38.06 20.30 -11.73
C ASP A 74 38.15 21.84 -11.73
N THR A 75 37.23 22.54 -11.05
CA THR A 75 37.27 24.01 -10.83
C THR A 75 37.62 24.35 -9.39
#